data_AF-A0A3M1A222-F1
#
_entry.id   AF-A0A3M1A222-F1
#
_cell.length_a   1.000
_cell.length_b   1.000
_cell.length_c   1.000
_cell.angle_alpha   90.00
_cell.angle_beta   90.00
_cell.angle_gamma   90.00
#
_symmetry.space_group_name_H-M   'P 1'
#
loop_
_entity.id
_entity.type
_entity.pdbx_description
1 polymer ?
#
loop_
_entity_poly.entity_id
_entity_poly.type
_entity_poly.pdbx_seq_one_letter_code
_entity_poly.pdbx_strand_id
1 'polypeptide(L)'
;MESESTIIREIENTVAGGAYSDWQIGITTDPIQQKAHLGNPLIWVHWEADSVKTARNVYNHFLQRGMKSVSPPAKKATFVYILPAHIP
;
A
#
# COMPACT_ATOMS: atom_id res chain seq x y z
N MET A 1 13.89 -2.24 4.73
CA MET A 1 13.17 -3.54 4.75
C MET A 1 12.54 -3.80 6.10
N GLU A 2 11.21 -3.88 6.11
CA GLU A 2 10.33 -4.03 7.27
C GLU A 2 9.65 -5.41 7.26
N SER A 3 9.31 -5.93 8.44
CA SER A 3 8.56 -7.18 8.58
C SER A 3 7.08 -6.99 8.25
N GLU A 4 6.38 -8.08 7.95
CA GLU A 4 4.91 -8.07 7.72
C GLU A 4 4.16 -7.36 8.86
N SER A 5 4.45 -7.73 10.10
CA SER A 5 3.78 -7.18 11.28
C SER A 5 4.05 -5.69 11.49
N THR A 6 5.26 -5.22 11.12
CA THR A 6 5.60 -3.80 11.26
C THR A 6 4.82 -2.97 10.26
N ILE A 7 4.80 -3.39 8.99
CA ILE A 7 4.08 -2.66 7.93
C ILE A 7 2.58 -2.64 8.22
N ILE A 8 2.00 -3.77 8.68
CA ILE A 8 0.58 -3.81 9.06
C ILE A 8 0.29 -2.78 10.15
N ARG A 9 1.08 -2.77 11.22
CA ARG A 9 0.88 -1.83 12.33
C ARG A 9 1.00 -0.37 11.87
N GLU A 10 1.95 -0.06 11.00
CA GLU A 10 2.15 1.30 10.50
C GLU A 10 1.02 1.76 9.57
N ILE A 11 0.52 0.85 8.71
CA ILE A 11 -0.67 1.13 7.89
C ILE A 11 -1.88 1.36 8.81
N GLU A 12 -2.11 0.51 9.81
CA GLU A 12 -3.21 0.66 10.77
C GLU A 12 -3.14 1.99 11.51
N ASN A 13 -1.95 2.42 11.95
CA ASN A 13 -1.76 3.73 12.57
C ASN A 13 -2.00 4.89 11.61
N THR A 14 -1.64 4.74 10.33
CA THR A 14 -1.83 5.78 9.30
C THR A 14 -3.31 5.97 8.98
N VAL A 15 -4.09 4.89 8.98
CA VAL A 15 -5.53 4.93 8.68
C VAL A 15 -6.41 5.00 9.93
N ALA A 16 -5.80 5.11 11.12
CA ALA A 16 -6.48 5.19 12.41
C ALA A 16 -7.31 6.49 12.49
N GLY A 17 -8.58 6.39 12.07
CA GLY A 17 -9.51 7.52 12.03
C GLY A 17 -10.47 7.51 10.85
N GLY A 18 -10.26 6.64 9.85
CA GLY A 18 -11.14 6.50 8.68
C GLY A 18 -11.53 5.05 8.40
N ALA A 19 -12.42 4.84 7.43
CA ALA A 19 -12.73 3.51 6.96
C ALA A 19 -11.63 3.02 5.99
N TYR A 20 -11.33 1.72 6.00
CA TYR A 20 -10.38 1.14 5.03
C TYR A 20 -10.78 1.42 3.57
N SER A 21 -12.08 1.55 3.29
CA SER A 21 -12.62 1.89 1.96
C SER A 21 -12.24 3.28 1.44
N ASP A 22 -11.80 4.17 2.35
CA ASP A 22 -11.32 5.51 2.04
C ASP A 22 -9.86 5.51 1.60
N TRP A 23 -9.22 4.33 1.61
CA TRP A 23 -7.83 4.14 1.24
C TRP A 23 -7.71 3.14 0.10
N GLN A 24 -6.64 3.32 -0.67
CA GLN A 24 -6.20 2.39 -1.69
C GLN A 24 -4.85 1.82 -1.30
N ILE A 25 -4.60 0.58 -1.70
CA ILE A 25 -3.33 -0.12 -1.49
C ILE A 25 -2.81 -0.67 -2.81
N GLY A 26 -1.49 -0.67 -2.94
CA GLY A 26 -0.80 -1.31 -4.05
C GLY A 26 0.58 -1.80 -3.65
N ILE A 27 1.18 -2.57 -4.56
CA ILE A 27 2.58 -3.00 -4.44
C ILE A 27 3.35 -2.67 -5.71
N THR A 28 4.62 -2.30 -5.57
CA THR A 28 5.50 -1.90 -6.68
C THR A 28 6.95 -2.32 -6.47
N THR A 29 7.73 -2.36 -7.55
CA THR A 29 9.20 -2.46 -7.51
C THR A 29 9.86 -1.10 -7.38
N ASP A 30 9.17 -0.03 -7.77
CA ASP A 30 9.65 1.34 -7.75
C ASP A 30 8.54 2.28 -7.22
N PRO A 31 8.60 2.71 -5.95
CA PRO A 31 7.60 3.58 -5.35
C PRO A 31 7.63 5.01 -5.90
N ILE A 32 8.79 5.49 -6.37
CA ILE A 32 8.94 6.85 -6.90
C ILE A 32 8.29 6.93 -8.27
N GLN A 33 8.63 5.98 -9.16
CA GLN A 33 8.02 5.89 -10.48
C GLN A 33 6.51 5.65 -10.39
N GLN A 34 6.05 4.80 -9.46
CA GLN A 34 4.63 4.55 -9.26
C GLN A 34 3.88 5.79 -8.77
N LYS A 35 4.46 6.55 -7.82
CA LYS A 35 3.87 7.82 -7.36
C LYS A 35 3.71 8.81 -8.52
N ALA A 36 4.73 8.94 -9.37
CA ALA A 36 4.68 9.79 -10.56
C ALA A 36 3.62 9.32 -11.57
N HIS A 37 3.52 8.01 -11.80
CA HIS A 37 2.52 7.42 -12.69
C HIS A 37 1.07 7.70 -12.23
N LEU A 38 0.84 7.73 -10.91
CA LEU A 38 -0.44 8.05 -10.31
C LEU A 38 -0.72 9.57 -10.18
N GLY A 39 0.06 10.42 -10.86
CA GLY A 39 -0.15 11.86 -10.88
C GLY A 39 0.38 12.60 -9.64
N ASN A 40 1.34 12.02 -8.91
CA ASN A 40 1.94 12.60 -7.70
C ASN A 40 0.91 12.98 -6.62
N PRO A 41 0.17 12.00 -6.07
CA PRO A 41 -0.79 12.28 -5.00
C PRO A 41 -0.13 12.98 -3.82
N LEU A 42 -0.85 13.95 -3.24
CA LEU A 42 -0.40 14.74 -2.08
C LEU A 42 -0.14 13.83 -0.87
N ILE A 43 -1.05 12.87 -0.64
CA ILE A 43 -0.92 11.87 0.41
C ILE A 43 -0.45 10.57 -0.25
N TRP A 44 0.76 10.15 0.14
CA TRP A 44 1.39 8.93 -0.32
C TRP A 44 2.32 8.41 0.76
N VAL A 45 2.11 7.18 1.21
CA VAL A 45 2.98 6.51 2.17
C VAL A 45 3.37 5.16 1.60
N HIS A 46 4.64 4.80 1.74
CA HIS A 46 5.15 3.52 1.26
C HIS A 46 6.18 2.92 2.20
N TRP A 47 6.30 1.61 2.13
CA TRP A 47 7.18 0.79 2.95
C TRP A 47 7.87 -0.24 2.09
N GLU A 48 9.13 -0.51 2.39
CA GLU A 48 9.88 -1.59 1.76
C GLU A 48 9.75 -2.85 2.61
N ALA A 49 9.14 -3.90 2.09
CA ALA A 49 9.05 -5.20 2.73
C ALA A 49 10.36 -6.00 2.61
N ASP A 50 10.60 -6.89 3.56
CA ASP A 50 11.73 -7.84 3.54
C ASP A 50 11.75 -8.79 2.34
N SER A 51 10.60 -8.99 1.69
CA SER A 51 10.42 -9.96 0.61
C SER A 51 9.16 -9.66 -0.20
N VAL A 52 9.12 -10.22 -1.41
CA VAL A 52 7.92 -10.18 -2.27
C VAL A 52 6.74 -10.89 -1.60
N LYS A 53 7.01 -11.93 -0.80
CA LYS A 53 5.97 -12.66 -0.07
C LYS A 53 5.34 -11.74 0.99
N THR A 54 6.15 -11.04 1.76
CA THR A 54 5.68 -10.09 2.77
C THR A 54 4.88 -8.96 2.16
N ALA A 55 5.37 -8.34 1.09
CA ALA A 55 4.61 -7.30 0.39
C ALA A 55 3.22 -7.77 -0.07
N ARG A 56 3.14 -9.01 -0.59
CA ARG A 56 1.86 -9.63 -1.00
C ARG A 56 0.97 -9.95 0.18
N ASN A 57 1.51 -10.45 1.29
CA ASN A 57 0.73 -10.76 2.48
C ASN A 57 0.09 -9.49 3.04
N VAL A 58 0.86 -8.41 3.19
CA VAL A 58 0.34 -7.10 3.62
C VAL A 58 -0.73 -6.59 2.65
N TYR A 59 -0.46 -6.64 1.34
CA TYR A 59 -1.41 -6.23 0.31
C TYR A 59 -2.75 -6.97 0.43
N ASN A 60 -2.70 -8.30 0.49
CA ASN A 60 -3.90 -9.13 0.62
C ASN A 60 -4.62 -8.91 1.95
N HIS A 61 -3.88 -8.70 3.05
CA HIS A 61 -4.43 -8.40 4.36
C HIS A 61 -5.35 -7.16 4.31
N PHE A 62 -4.88 -6.05 3.75
CA PHE A 62 -5.68 -4.83 3.70
C PHE A 62 -6.74 -4.80 2.60
N LEU A 63 -6.54 -5.54 1.51
CA LEU A 63 -7.62 -5.78 0.55
C LEU A 63 -8.80 -6.50 1.22
N GLN A 64 -8.53 -7.53 2.02
CA GLN A 64 -9.57 -8.26 2.76
C GLN A 64 -10.25 -7.39 3.82
N ARG A 65 -9.55 -6.37 4.34
CA ARG A 65 -10.09 -5.38 5.29
C ARG A 65 -10.89 -4.26 4.62
N GLY A 66 -10.90 -4.20 3.30
CA GLY A 66 -11.75 -3.28 2.53
C GLY A 66 -11.02 -2.13 1.82
N MET A 67 -9.68 -2.10 1.81
CA MET A 67 -8.94 -1.15 0.97
C MET A 67 -9.13 -1.46 -0.52
N LYS A 68 -9.09 -0.41 -1.35
CA LYS A 68 -9.22 -0.55 -2.81
C LYS A 68 -7.88 -0.90 -3.46
N SER A 69 -7.89 -1.85 -4.39
CA SER A 69 -6.71 -2.16 -5.21
C SER A 69 -6.41 -1.01 -6.19
N VAL A 70 -5.17 -0.53 -6.22
CA VAL A 70 -4.72 0.49 -7.19
C VAL A 70 -4.24 -0.14 -8.50
N SER A 71 -3.65 -1.33 -8.44
CA SER A 71 -3.07 -1.98 -9.61
C SER A 71 -2.86 -3.48 -9.38
N PRO A 72 -2.86 -4.30 -10.45
CA PRO A 72 -2.48 -5.69 -10.32
C PRO A 72 -1.03 -5.81 -9.79
N PRO A 73 -0.76 -6.74 -8.87
CA PRO A 73 0.52 -6.84 -8.18
C PRO A 73 1.65 -7.17 -9.16
N ALA A 74 2.70 -6.34 -9.20
CA ALA A 74 3.90 -6.65 -9.97
C ALA A 74 4.59 -7.91 -9.41
N LYS A 75 5.06 -8.81 -10.30
CA LYS A 75 5.58 -10.14 -9.90
C LYS A 75 6.74 -10.09 -8.90
N LYS A 76 7.50 -8.99 -8.86
CA LYS A 76 8.68 -8.81 -8.00
C LYS A 76 8.56 -7.62 -7.03
N ALA A 77 7.35 -7.10 -6.81
CA ALA A 77 7.15 -5.96 -5.95
C ALA A 77 7.54 -6.27 -4.49
N THR A 78 8.41 -5.43 -3.93
CA THR A 78 8.81 -5.44 -2.52
C THR A 78 8.32 -4.21 -1.78
N PHE A 79 7.83 -3.18 -2.47
CA PHE A 79 7.25 -2.01 -1.82
C PHE A 79 5.74 -2.16 -1.71
N VAL A 80 5.20 -1.81 -0.54
CA VAL A 80 3.78 -1.62 -0.29
C VAL A 80 3.54 -0.12 -0.20
N TYR A 81 2.44 0.36 -0.77
CA TYR A 81 2.06 1.76 -0.65
C TYR A 81 0.56 1.92 -0.42
N ILE A 82 0.19 3.01 0.25
CA ILE A 82 -1.19 3.45 0.39
C ILE A 82 -1.35 4.91 -0.02
N LEU A 83 -2.55 5.24 -0.46
CA LEU A 83 -3.01 6.59 -0.73
C LEU A 83 -4.51 6.68 -0.45
N PRO A 84 -5.07 7.87 -0.19
CA PRO A 84 -6.51 8.03 -0.10
C PRO A 84 -7.18 7.61 -1.41
N ALA A 85 -8.30 6.90 -1.31
CA ALA A 85 -9.20 6.72 -2.43
C ALA A 85 -9.73 8.11 -2.79
N HIS A 86 -9.43 8.58 -4.00
CA HIS A 86 -10.07 9.79 -4.52
C HIS A 86 -11.58 9.66 -4.33
N ILE A 87 -12.13 10.47 -3.42
CA ILE A 87 -13.55 10.81 -3.46
C ILE A 87 -13.66 11.71 -4.70
N PRO A 88 -14.47 11.34 -5.70
CA PRO A 88 -14.64 12.14 -6.91
C PRO A 88 -15.07 13.57 -6.60
#